data_AF-X1DMD2-F1
#
_entry.id   AF-X1DMD2-F1
#
_cell.length_a   1.000
_cell.length_b   1.000
_cell.length_c   1.000
_cell.angle_alpha   90.00
_cell.angle_beta   90.00
_cell.angle_gamma   90.00
#
_symmetry.space_group_name_H-M   'P 1'
#
loop_
_entity.id
_entity.type
_entity.pdbx_description
1 polymer ?
#
loop_
_entity_poly.entity_id
_entity_poly.type
_entity_poly.pdbx_seq_one_letter_code
_entity_poly.pdbx_strand_id
1 'polypeptide(L)' 'MGKPRPYQRYTVRDKGKTVHGGITTDFERRKQEHKQEHPKSIVRKVGG' A
#
# COMPACT_ATOMS: atom_id res chain seq x y z
N MET A 1 12.59 -3.30 24.75
CA MET A 1 12.74 -3.21 23.29
C MET A 1 11.36 -3.38 22.67
N GLY A 2 10.69 -2.30 22.26
CA GLY A 2 9.32 -2.38 21.74
C GLY A 2 9.30 -3.24 20.47
N LYS A 3 8.40 -4.24 20.42
CA LYS A 3 8.25 -5.09 19.23
C LYS A 3 8.10 -4.21 17.99
N PRO A 4 8.82 -4.50 16.87
CA PRO A 4 8.64 -3.75 15.65
C PRO A 4 7.17 -3.83 15.25
N ARG A 5 6.52 -2.67 15.18
CA ARG A 5 5.11 -2.61 14.82
C ARG A 5 4.99 -3.12 13.37
N PRO A 6 4.12 -4.09 13.06
CA PRO A 6 4.05 -4.70 11.72
C PRO A 6 3.41 -3.77 10.67
N TYR A 7 3.36 -2.47 10.94
CA TYR A 7 2.75 -1.48 10.07
C TYR A 7 3.66 -1.18 8.90
N GLN A 8 3.19 -1.56 7.71
CA GLN A 8 3.80 -1.29 6.43
C GLN A 8 3.10 -0.11 5.79
N ARG A 9 3.84 0.93 5.45
CA ARG A 9 3.30 2.05 4.69
C ARG A 9 3.27 1.69 3.21
N TYR A 10 2.27 2.17 2.48
CA TYR A 10 2.16 1.98 1.05
C TYR A 10 1.59 3.21 0.37
N THR A 11 1.81 3.28 -0.93
CA THR A 11 1.24 4.28 -1.82
C THR A 11 0.60 3.61 -3.01
N VAL A 12 -0.47 4.22 -3.50
CA VAL A 12 -1.16 3.85 -4.73
C VAL A 12 -0.86 4.93 -5.75
N ARG A 13 -0.34 4.53 -6.90
CA ARG A 13 -0.03 5.41 -8.02
C ARG A 13 -0.97 5.12 -9.17
N ASP A 14 -1.63 6.15 -9.69
CA ASP A 14 -2.38 6.08 -10.94
C ASP A 14 -1.75 7.03 -11.95
N LYS A 15 -1.49 6.55 -13.18
CA LYS A 15 -0.88 7.34 -14.27
C LYS A 15 0.37 8.14 -13.86
N GLY A 16 1.22 7.55 -13.03
CA GLY A 16 2.47 8.17 -12.57
C GLY A 16 2.32 9.18 -11.42
N LYS A 17 1.10 9.45 -10.94
CA LYS A 17 0.84 10.32 -9.77
C LYS A 17 0.43 9.47 -8.57
N THR A 18 0.92 9.81 -7.38
CA THR A 18 0.44 9.19 -6.14
C THR A 18 -0.96 9.72 -5.83
N VAL A 19 -1.95 8.84 -5.82
CA VAL A 19 -3.36 9.18 -5.57
C VAL A 19 -3.80 8.83 -4.16
N HIS A 20 -3.15 7.86 -3.54
CA HIS A 20 -3.47 7.43 -2.18
C HIS A 20 -2.22 6.96 -1.44
N GLY A 21 -2.20 7.17 -0.13
CA GLY A 21 -1.18 6.68 0.78
C GLY A 21 -1.85 6.11 2.01
N GLY A 22 -1.37 4.96 2.48
CA GLY A 22 -1.95 4.28 3.62
C GLY A 22 -0.92 3.53 4.43
N ILE A 23 -1.35 3.08 5.60
CA ILE A 23 -0.58 2.20 6.48
C ILE A 23 -1.42 0.95 6.67
N THR A 24 -0.84 -0.22 6.44
CA THR A 24 -1.49 -1.52 6.61
C THR A 24 -0.60 -2.46 7.39
N THR A 25 -1.17 -3.37 8.15
CA THR A 25 -0.43 -4.50 8.74
C THR A 25 -0.21 -5.63 7.74
N ASP A 26 -1.05 -5.69 6.70
CA ASP A 26 -1.03 -6.72 5.66
C ASP A 26 -1.06 -6.07 4.29
N PHE A 27 0.09 -6.05 3.62
CA PHE A 27 0.25 -5.39 2.32
C PHE A 27 -0.32 -6.22 1.17
N GLU A 28 -0.18 -7.55 1.21
CA GLU A 28 -0.64 -8.42 0.14
C GLU A 28 -2.17 -8.41 0.04
N ARG A 29 -2.87 -8.49 1.18
CA ARG A 29 -4.33 -8.33 1.21
C ARG A 29 -4.75 -6.97 0.66
N ARG A 30 -4.10 -5.90 1.12
CA ARG A 30 -4.49 -4.53 0.74
C ARG A 30 -4.20 -4.23 -0.73
N LYS A 31 -3.15 -4.82 -1.30
CA LYS A 31 -2.82 -4.74 -2.72
C LYS A 31 -3.87 -5.44 -3.60
N GLN A 32 -4.43 -6.57 -3.16
CA GLN A 32 -5.50 -7.25 -3.88
C GLN A 32 -6.80 -6.45 -3.87
N GLU A 33 -7.18 -5.87 -2.71
CA GLU A 33 -8.35 -4.99 -2.58
C GLU A 33 -8.25 -3.78 -3.52
N HIS A 34 -7.11 -3.08 -3.50
CA HIS A 34 -6.87 -1.94 -4.40
C HIS A 34 -6.84 -2.34 -5.88
N LYS A 35 -6.46 -3.57 -6.22
CA LYS A 35 -6.50 -4.05 -7.60
C LYS A 35 -7.94 -4.28 -8.08
N GLN A 36 -8.87 -4.64 -7.19
CA GLN A 36 -10.28 -4.79 -7.52
C GLN A 36 -10.97 -3.43 -7.69
N GLU A 37 -10.71 -2.49 -6.77
CA GLU A 37 -11.29 -1.13 -6.82
C GLU A 37 -10.66 -0.24 -7.89
N HIS A 38 -9.34 -0.38 -8.08
CA HIS A 38 -8.53 0.44 -8.98
C HIS A 38 -7.59 -0.42 -9.84
N PRO A 39 -8.11 -1.14 -10.84
CA PRO A 39 -7.35 -2.12 -11.63
C PRO A 39 -6.17 -1.55 -12.42
N LYS A 40 -6.17 -0.23 -12.69
CA LYS A 40 -5.09 0.48 -13.40
C LYS A 40 -4.04 1.09 -12.46
N SER A 41 -4.27 1.01 -11.14
CA SER A 41 -3.39 1.60 -10.15
C SER A 41 -2.26 0.65 -9.75
N ILE A 42 -1.09 1.22 -9.43
CA ILE A 42 0.09 0.50 -8.98
C ILE A 42 0.25 0.76 -7.48
N VAL A 43 0.10 -0.30 -6.68
CA VAL A 43 0.32 -0.25 -5.23
C VAL A 43 1.78 -0.60 -4.93
N ARG A 44 2.48 0.28 -4.21
CA ARG A 44 3.88 0.10 -3.81
C ARG A 44 4.07 0.34 -2.31
N LYS A 45 4.83 -0.53 -1.66
CA LYS A 45 5.26 -0.33 -0.27
C LYS A 45 6.24 0.85 -0.22
N VAL A 46 6.09 1.69 0.81
CA VAL A 46 6.94 2.86 1.06
C VAL A 46 7.68 2.64 2.37
N GLY A 47 8.99 2.41 2.27
CA GLY A 47 9.85 2.14 3.42
C GLY A 47 9.97 0.65 3.75
N GLY A 48 11.23 0.22 3.85
CA GLY A 48 11.65 -1.02 4.52
C GLY A 48 12.10 -0.68 5.93
#